data_AF-A0A846YDS5-F1
#
_entry.id   AF-A0A846YDS5-F1
#
_cell.length_a   1.000
_cell.length_b   1.000
_cell.length_c   1.000
_cell.angle_alpha   90.00
_cell.angle_beta   90.00
_cell.angle_gamma   90.00
#
_symmetry.space_group_name_H-M   'P 1'
#
loop_
_entity.id
_entity.type
_entity.pdbx_description
1 polymer ?
#
loop_
_entity_poly.entity_id
_entity_poly.type
_entity_poly.pdbx_seq_one_letter_code
_entity_poly.pdbx_strand_id
1 'polypeptide(L)'
;MTETSGPTLRPSPLDRLLRLDPNSELPLDTVRSAAQQLGITEETLRQWLDARRSPSAPVASKPPEPGTRQMGYRDAGRRVRATVSVTAGDHLLSRIPDSDVATFRADAYRRLAPSEFARVDAVYTAGLGATCRWIAARTGLPCHHDLDRRSRPVWFGRDEVARAEYMRTILRPRPAPRHFLPGGPSVGRNDEWLDILGLYRFLGGFVAGSPGRGHTIVRLRGAQAAFLLHGMRLDLPPDLNYSVGSGLTTVRFDRGTAEQIRARAGNPVDAAALATVLFTGATMVELAAVPQLALNHDSLIFTGPIGYSRAADVYVWVIPPAAQDLLHDLQIYYDSRADSGSKLFTGAIGSGGRRLRGTANRCGVAIPQLHHWNHSWIRRAGLLRGIESPEYVRNSDLLFGLRLIPSPGPVREG
;
A
#
# COMPACT_ATOMS: atom_id res chain seq x y z
N MET A 1 -10.66 39.71 -30.20
CA MET A 1 -9.88 38.52 -30.60
C MET A 1 -8.45 38.74 -30.16
N THR A 2 -8.06 38.13 -29.06
CA THR A 2 -6.68 38.09 -28.55
C THR A 2 -6.49 36.72 -27.94
N GLU A 3 -5.83 35.84 -28.68
CA GLU A 3 -5.41 34.52 -28.21
C GLU A 3 -4.27 34.70 -27.21
N THR A 4 -4.56 34.52 -25.92
CA THR A 4 -3.52 34.32 -24.90
C THR A 4 -3.12 32.85 -24.88
N SER A 5 -2.06 32.53 -25.63
CA SER A 5 -1.33 31.26 -25.54
C SER A 5 -0.81 31.06 -24.12
N GLY A 6 -1.36 30.07 -23.41
CA GLY A 6 -0.87 29.66 -22.10
C GLY A 6 0.53 29.04 -22.17
N PRO A 7 1.34 29.10 -21.10
CA PRO A 7 2.71 28.60 -21.12
C PRO A 7 2.72 27.07 -21.19
N THR A 8 3.10 26.54 -22.34
CA THR A 8 3.47 25.13 -22.51
C THR A 8 4.74 24.87 -21.71
N LEU A 9 4.60 24.17 -20.58
CA LEU A 9 5.75 23.77 -19.75
C LEU A 9 6.66 22.84 -20.56
N ARG A 10 7.89 23.31 -20.76
CA ARG A 10 8.98 22.58 -21.39
C ARG A 10 9.30 21.33 -20.55
N PRO A 11 9.40 20.13 -21.16
CA PRO A 11 9.77 18.91 -20.43
C PRO A 11 11.14 19.07 -19.75
N SER A 12 11.29 18.47 -18.57
CA SER A 12 12.51 18.55 -17.76
C SER A 12 13.72 18.03 -18.57
N PRO A 13 14.94 18.53 -18.30
CA PRO A 13 16.15 18.05 -18.99
C PRO A 13 16.33 16.53 -18.88
N LEU A 14 15.97 15.93 -17.74
CA LEU A 14 16.03 14.48 -17.51
C LEU A 14 15.00 13.71 -18.34
N ASP A 15 13.76 14.21 -18.45
CA ASP A 15 12.73 13.60 -19.30
C ASP A 15 13.06 13.69 -20.78
N ARG A 16 13.75 14.76 -21.20
CA ARG A 16 14.26 14.88 -22.57
C ARG A 16 15.37 13.87 -22.82
N LEU A 17 16.30 13.69 -21.89
CA LEU A 17 17.36 12.70 -22.02
C LEU A 17 16.81 11.27 -22.12
N LEU A 18 15.85 10.90 -21.27
CA LEU A 18 15.20 9.57 -21.34
C LEU A 18 14.43 9.35 -22.65
N ARG A 19 13.89 10.40 -23.27
CA ARG A 19 13.21 10.32 -24.57
C ARG A 19 14.16 10.30 -25.76
N LEU A 20 15.31 10.93 -25.63
CA LEU A 20 16.36 10.98 -26.65
C LEU A 20 17.27 9.75 -26.63
N ASP A 21 17.12 8.87 -25.63
CA ASP A 21 17.95 7.69 -25.43
C ASP A 21 17.20 6.33 -25.59
N PRO A 22 16.40 6.12 -26.65
CA PRO A 22 15.73 4.83 -26.82
C PRO A 22 16.71 3.69 -27.10
N ASN A 23 17.92 3.99 -27.60
CA ASN A 23 18.90 3.02 -28.08
C ASN A 23 20.23 3.01 -27.30
N SER A 24 20.33 3.69 -26.15
CA SER A 24 21.56 3.77 -25.34
C SER A 24 22.75 4.49 -26.02
N GLU A 25 22.47 5.41 -26.94
CA GLU A 25 23.49 6.14 -27.74
C GLU A 25 23.32 7.67 -27.62
N LEU A 26 23.22 8.19 -26.38
CA LEU A 26 23.27 9.64 -26.18
C LEU A 26 24.65 10.19 -26.53
N PRO A 27 24.74 11.22 -27.40
CA PRO A 27 25.99 11.90 -27.70
C PRO A 27 26.62 12.48 -26.43
N LEU A 28 27.94 12.37 -26.31
CA LEU A 28 28.70 12.77 -25.13
C LEU A 28 28.48 14.25 -24.75
N ASP A 29 28.36 15.12 -25.76
CA ASP A 29 28.07 16.54 -25.58
C ASP A 29 26.67 16.82 -25.04
N THR A 30 25.70 15.94 -25.35
CA THR A 30 24.32 16.05 -24.82
C THR A 30 24.27 15.71 -23.34
N VAL A 31 25.01 14.67 -22.93
CA VAL A 31 25.15 14.28 -21.51
C VAL A 31 25.89 15.36 -20.73
N ARG A 32 26.98 15.90 -21.28
CA ARG A 32 27.74 16.98 -20.65
C ARG A 32 26.93 18.27 -20.47
N SER A 33 26.22 18.69 -21.52
CA SER A 33 25.37 19.89 -21.47
C SER A 33 24.25 19.74 -20.43
N ALA A 34 23.62 18.56 -20.36
CA ALA A 34 22.60 18.30 -19.37
C ALA A 34 23.15 18.21 -17.94
N ALA A 35 24.32 17.59 -17.73
CA ALA A 35 24.99 17.56 -16.44
C ALA A 35 25.29 18.98 -15.93
N GLN A 36 25.76 19.86 -16.81
CA GLN A 36 26.02 21.27 -16.51
C GLN A 36 24.74 22.05 -16.18
N GLN A 37 23.65 21.81 -16.91
CA GLN A 37 22.34 22.43 -16.61
C GLN A 37 21.74 21.95 -15.29
N LEU A 38 22.04 20.72 -14.88
CA LEU A 38 21.54 20.10 -13.65
C LEU A 38 22.45 20.35 -12.44
N GLY A 39 23.65 20.90 -12.64
CA GLY A 39 24.63 21.15 -11.57
C GLY A 39 25.22 19.87 -10.96
N ILE A 40 25.29 18.79 -11.73
CA ILE A 40 25.85 17.49 -11.31
C ILE A 40 27.03 17.10 -12.22
N THR A 41 27.84 16.12 -11.79
CA THR A 41 28.94 15.64 -12.62
C THR A 41 28.43 14.74 -13.76
N GLU A 42 29.18 14.71 -14.87
CA GLU A 42 28.88 13.84 -16.02
C GLU A 42 28.84 12.36 -15.60
N GLU A 43 29.69 11.97 -14.64
CA GLU A 43 29.76 10.62 -14.09
C GLU A 43 28.52 10.26 -13.26
N THR A 44 28.02 11.17 -12.42
CA THR A 44 26.77 10.96 -11.66
C THR A 44 25.56 10.84 -12.60
N LEU A 45 25.49 11.66 -13.66
CA LEU A 45 24.41 11.57 -14.65
C LEU A 45 24.47 10.25 -15.44
N ARG A 46 25.67 9.76 -15.79
CA ARG A 46 25.84 8.46 -16.44
C ARG A 46 25.45 7.29 -15.55
N GLN A 47 25.90 7.27 -14.30
CA GLN A 47 25.52 6.24 -13.33
C GLN A 47 23.99 6.17 -13.15
N TRP A 48 23.32 7.32 -13.13
CA TRP A 48 21.87 7.41 -13.07
C TRP A 48 21.18 6.84 -14.32
N LEU A 49 21.70 7.16 -15.52
CA LEU A 49 21.20 6.61 -16.79
C LEU A 49 21.40 5.09 -16.84
N ASP A 50 22.56 4.57 -16.43
CA ASP A 50 22.88 3.15 -16.46
C ASP A 50 22.05 2.33 -15.46
N ALA A 51 21.77 2.89 -14.28
CA ALA A 51 20.86 2.30 -13.29
C ALA A 51 19.42 2.20 -13.80
N ARG A 52 18.98 3.15 -14.65
CA ARG A 52 17.66 3.16 -15.27
C ARG A 52 17.59 2.30 -16.54
N ARG A 53 18.70 2.15 -17.27
CA ARG A 53 18.83 1.30 -18.46
C ARG A 53 18.81 -0.19 -18.12
N SER A 54 19.30 -0.57 -16.94
CA SER A 54 19.34 -1.97 -16.51
C SER A 54 17.92 -2.54 -16.31
N PRO A 55 17.43 -3.44 -17.18
CA PRO A 55 16.29 -4.27 -16.84
C PRO A 55 16.77 -5.21 -15.74
N SER A 56 16.01 -5.35 -14.64
CA SER A 56 16.30 -6.39 -13.66
C SER A 56 16.41 -7.74 -14.36
N ALA A 57 17.63 -8.25 -14.51
CA ALA A 57 17.88 -9.54 -15.13
C ALA A 57 17.18 -10.63 -14.30
N PRO A 58 16.54 -11.63 -14.93
CA PRO A 58 16.02 -12.77 -14.20
C PRO A 58 17.21 -13.51 -13.58
N VAL A 59 17.22 -13.58 -12.24
CA VAL A 59 18.11 -14.48 -11.52
C VAL A 59 17.83 -15.89 -12.04
N ALA A 60 18.81 -16.52 -12.67
CA ALA A 60 18.75 -17.91 -13.09
C ALA A 60 18.56 -18.80 -11.85
N SER A 61 17.30 -19.09 -11.51
CA SER A 61 16.98 -20.07 -10.48
C SER A 61 17.35 -21.45 -11.00
N LYS A 62 18.27 -22.13 -10.29
CA LYS A 62 18.42 -23.59 -10.41
C LYS A 62 17.02 -24.23 -10.36
N PRO A 63 16.70 -25.20 -11.23
CA PRO A 63 15.42 -25.87 -11.17
C PRO A 63 15.29 -26.57 -9.81
N PRO A 64 14.16 -26.42 -9.10
CA PRO A 64 13.92 -27.19 -7.89
C PRO A 64 13.79 -28.69 -8.22
N GLU A 65 14.22 -29.50 -7.27
CA GLU A 65 14.13 -30.97 -7.29
C GLU A 65 12.74 -31.49 -7.74
N PRO A 66 12.70 -32.68 -8.34
CA PRO A 66 11.53 -33.20 -9.07
C PRO A 66 10.24 -33.37 -8.24
N GLY A 67 10.27 -33.22 -6.92
CA GLY A 67 9.08 -33.29 -6.05
C GLY A 67 8.08 -32.13 -6.20
N THR A 68 8.45 -31.01 -6.84
CA THR A 68 7.56 -29.83 -6.98
C THR A 68 6.83 -29.75 -8.31
N ARG A 69 7.06 -30.69 -9.25
CA ARG A 69 6.42 -30.67 -10.59
C ARG A 69 4.94 -31.08 -10.61
N GLN A 70 4.37 -31.54 -9.49
CA GLN A 70 3.00 -32.08 -9.47
C GLN A 70 1.91 -31.13 -8.95
N MET A 71 2.25 -29.91 -8.53
CA MET A 71 1.24 -28.90 -8.18
C MET A 71 1.32 -27.69 -9.12
N GLY A 72 0.53 -27.71 -10.18
CA GLY A 72 -0.24 -26.57 -10.68
C GLY A 72 0.46 -25.27 -11.10
N TYR A 73 1.80 -25.17 -11.07
CA TYR A 73 2.52 -24.03 -11.62
C TYR A 73 2.59 -24.16 -13.14
N ARG A 74 1.51 -23.80 -13.83
CA ARG A 74 1.60 -23.42 -15.24
C ARG A 74 1.94 -21.94 -15.32
N ASP A 75 3.13 -21.72 -15.84
CA ASP A 75 3.71 -20.47 -16.30
C ASP A 75 2.68 -19.68 -17.14
N ALA A 76 2.23 -18.54 -16.61
CA ALA A 76 1.38 -17.60 -17.32
C ALA A 76 2.22 -16.40 -17.75
N GLY A 77 3.16 -16.64 -18.66
CA GLY A 77 3.90 -15.62 -19.43
C GLY A 77 3.02 -14.87 -20.43
N ARG A 78 1.83 -14.42 -20.02
CA ARG A 78 0.94 -13.57 -20.81
C ARG A 78 0.61 -12.34 -19.98
N ARG A 79 1.10 -11.16 -20.39
CA ARG A 79 0.58 -9.87 -19.92
C ARG A 79 -0.90 -9.81 -20.26
N VAL A 80 -1.74 -10.30 -19.36
CA VAL A 80 -3.17 -10.05 -19.40
C VAL A 80 -3.31 -8.58 -19.03
N ARG A 81 -3.70 -7.73 -19.98
CA ARG A 81 -4.34 -6.45 -19.64
C ARG A 81 -5.58 -6.83 -18.83
N ALA A 82 -5.47 -6.77 -17.52
CA ALA A 82 -6.58 -7.03 -16.63
C ALA A 82 -7.63 -5.96 -16.91
N THR A 83 -8.78 -6.38 -17.44
CA THR A 83 -9.97 -5.54 -17.51
C THR A 83 -10.33 -5.21 -16.07
N VAL A 84 -10.14 -3.95 -15.67
CA VAL A 84 -10.45 -3.49 -14.32
C VAL A 84 -11.96 -3.57 -14.15
N SER A 85 -12.43 -4.53 -13.36
CA SER A 85 -13.84 -4.63 -12.98
C SER A 85 -14.17 -3.47 -12.04
N VAL A 86 -15.08 -2.59 -12.48
CA VAL A 86 -15.57 -1.45 -11.71
C VAL A 86 -16.30 -1.99 -10.48
N THR A 87 -15.81 -1.67 -9.30
CA THR A 87 -16.45 -2.04 -8.03
C THR A 87 -17.58 -1.08 -7.68
N ALA A 88 -18.61 -1.56 -6.99
CA ALA A 88 -19.71 -0.73 -6.50
C ALA A 88 -19.14 0.38 -5.59
N GLY A 89 -19.26 1.64 -6.02
CA GLY A 89 -18.68 2.82 -5.36
C GLY A 89 -17.66 3.59 -6.21
N ASP A 90 -17.17 3.00 -7.30
CA ASP A 90 -16.24 3.65 -8.23
C ASP A 90 -16.88 4.81 -9.02
N HIS A 91 -18.22 4.85 -9.15
CA HIS A 91 -18.94 5.91 -9.86
C HIS A 91 -18.70 7.31 -9.29
N LEU A 92 -18.29 7.42 -8.03
CA LEU A 92 -18.13 8.71 -7.36
C LEU A 92 -16.81 9.42 -7.72
N LEU A 93 -15.74 8.68 -8.08
CA LEU A 93 -14.39 9.22 -8.35
C LEU A 93 -13.65 8.41 -9.45
N SER A 94 -14.32 8.01 -10.51
CA SER A 94 -13.76 7.12 -11.55
C SER A 94 -12.72 7.76 -12.48
N ARG A 95 -12.62 9.10 -12.53
CA ARG A 95 -11.76 9.85 -13.47
C ARG A 95 -10.58 10.55 -12.81
N ILE A 96 -9.95 9.90 -11.83
CA ILE A 96 -8.79 10.52 -11.17
C ILE A 96 -7.52 10.41 -12.02
N PRO A 97 -6.60 11.39 -11.96
CA PRO A 97 -5.31 11.31 -12.65
C PRO A 97 -4.43 10.15 -12.15
N ASP A 98 -3.59 9.61 -13.03
CA ASP A 98 -2.55 8.62 -12.71
C ASP A 98 -1.25 9.28 -12.18
N SER A 99 -1.23 10.60 -12.05
CA SER A 99 -0.03 11.37 -11.70
C SER A 99 0.44 11.13 -10.25
N ASP A 100 1.70 11.47 -9.99
CA ASP A 100 2.33 11.33 -8.69
C ASP A 100 1.80 12.34 -7.66
N VAL A 101 2.19 12.19 -6.39
CA VAL A 101 1.73 13.07 -5.31
C VAL A 101 2.03 14.56 -5.56
N ALA A 102 3.16 14.88 -6.21
CA ALA A 102 3.59 16.26 -6.43
C ALA A 102 2.66 16.99 -7.40
N THR A 103 2.12 16.27 -8.38
CA THR A 103 1.29 16.85 -9.46
C THR A 103 -0.18 16.45 -9.37
N PHE A 104 -0.56 15.45 -8.56
CA PHE A 104 -1.91 14.89 -8.46
C PHE A 104 -3.01 15.92 -8.30
N ARG A 105 -2.90 16.80 -7.30
CA ARG A 105 -3.95 17.79 -7.02
C ARG A 105 -4.09 18.80 -8.16
N ALA A 106 -2.98 19.25 -8.73
CA ALA A 106 -2.97 20.18 -9.88
C ALA A 106 -3.51 19.53 -11.15
N ASP A 107 -3.17 18.27 -11.41
CA ASP A 107 -3.71 17.50 -12.53
C ASP A 107 -5.21 17.26 -12.37
N ALA A 108 -5.68 16.97 -11.15
CA ALA A 108 -7.11 16.83 -10.87
C ALA A 108 -7.84 18.14 -11.14
N TYR A 109 -7.29 19.28 -10.68
CA TYR A 109 -7.86 20.60 -10.94
C TYR A 109 -7.95 20.93 -12.43
N ARG A 110 -6.90 20.60 -13.21
CA ARG A 110 -6.85 20.86 -14.65
C ARG A 110 -7.77 19.97 -15.49
N ARG A 111 -8.04 18.74 -15.04
CA ARG A 111 -8.74 17.72 -15.85
C ARG A 111 -10.21 17.54 -15.48
N LEU A 112 -10.61 17.88 -14.26
CA LEU A 112 -11.95 17.60 -13.75
C LEU A 112 -12.85 18.84 -13.80
N ALA A 113 -14.16 18.62 -13.88
CA ALA A 113 -15.11 19.70 -13.66
C ALA A 113 -14.99 20.24 -12.22
N PRO A 114 -15.32 21.52 -11.95
CA PRO A 114 -15.15 22.11 -10.62
C PRO A 114 -15.80 21.33 -9.47
N SER A 115 -17.01 20.77 -9.69
CA SER A 115 -17.71 19.96 -8.70
C SER A 115 -17.07 18.60 -8.47
N GLU A 116 -16.47 18.00 -9.50
CA GLU A 116 -15.71 16.75 -9.40
C GLU A 116 -14.38 16.96 -8.68
N PHE A 117 -13.67 18.04 -9.02
CA PHE A 117 -12.46 18.45 -8.32
C PHE A 117 -12.74 18.68 -6.85
N ALA A 118 -13.79 19.42 -6.48
CA ALA A 118 -14.14 19.65 -5.08
C ALA A 118 -14.34 18.35 -4.28
N ARG A 119 -14.92 17.30 -4.90
CA ARG A 119 -15.04 15.98 -4.27
C ARG A 119 -13.70 15.28 -4.09
N VAL A 120 -12.85 15.28 -5.13
CA VAL A 120 -11.48 14.75 -5.04
C VAL A 120 -10.71 15.49 -3.95
N ASP A 121 -10.83 16.81 -3.91
CA ASP A 121 -10.10 17.68 -3.01
C ASP A 121 -10.48 17.46 -1.55
N ALA A 122 -11.77 17.30 -1.27
CA ALA A 122 -12.28 16.96 0.05
C ALA A 122 -11.71 15.63 0.55
N VAL A 123 -11.69 14.59 -0.31
CA VAL A 123 -11.15 13.26 0.04
C VAL A 123 -9.63 13.32 0.22
N TYR A 124 -8.92 14.06 -0.63
CA TYR A 124 -7.47 14.27 -0.54
C TYR A 124 -7.11 14.97 0.78
N THR A 125 -7.81 16.06 1.10
CA THR A 125 -7.58 16.86 2.31
C THR A 125 -7.95 16.08 3.58
N ALA A 126 -9.03 15.30 3.55
CA ALA A 126 -9.39 14.41 4.64
C ALA A 126 -8.32 13.32 4.87
N GLY A 127 -7.77 12.76 3.79
CA GLY A 127 -6.68 11.78 3.83
C GLY A 127 -5.38 12.37 4.39
N LEU A 128 -5.02 13.58 3.95
CA LEU A 128 -3.89 14.34 4.48
C LEU A 128 -4.08 14.58 5.98
N GLY A 129 -5.19 15.18 6.39
CA GLY A 129 -5.45 15.53 7.79
C GLY A 129 -5.50 14.30 8.71
N ALA A 130 -6.08 13.18 8.26
CA ALA A 130 -6.11 11.94 9.03
C ALA A 130 -4.72 11.34 9.23
N THR A 131 -3.88 11.34 8.19
CA THR A 131 -2.49 10.90 8.27
C THR A 131 -1.68 11.80 9.20
N CYS A 132 -1.87 13.12 9.07
CA CYS A 132 -1.25 14.12 9.92
C CYS A 132 -1.54 13.88 11.41
N ARG A 133 -2.82 13.67 11.76
CA ARG A 133 -3.23 13.32 13.13
C ARG A 133 -2.62 12.00 13.61
N TRP A 134 -2.56 11.00 12.73
CA TRP A 134 -1.97 9.70 13.05
C TRP A 134 -0.47 9.80 13.36
N ILE A 135 0.29 10.58 12.57
CA ILE A 135 1.72 10.83 12.79
C ILE A 135 1.91 11.63 14.09
N ALA A 136 1.13 12.70 14.28
CA ALA A 136 1.24 13.55 15.46
C ALA A 136 0.93 12.80 16.76
N ALA A 137 -0.08 11.95 16.77
CA ALA A 137 -0.44 11.12 17.93
C ALA A 137 0.68 10.14 18.34
N ARG A 138 1.56 9.74 17.41
CA ARG A 138 2.65 8.79 17.66
C ARG A 138 3.96 9.44 18.00
N THR A 139 4.28 10.53 17.31
CA THR A 139 5.56 11.24 17.50
C THR A 139 5.48 12.30 18.59
N GLY A 140 4.28 12.72 18.98
CA GLY A 140 4.06 13.89 19.83
C GLY A 140 4.38 15.21 19.13
N LEU A 141 4.75 15.18 17.85
CA LEU A 141 5.11 16.36 17.06
C LEU A 141 3.89 16.80 16.25
N PRO A 142 3.48 18.08 16.31
CA PRO A 142 2.39 18.55 15.48
C PRO A 142 2.80 18.53 14.01
N CYS A 143 1.80 18.60 13.12
CA CYS A 143 2.06 18.79 11.70
C CYS A 143 2.76 20.13 11.50
N HIS A 144 4.05 20.09 11.19
CA HIS A 144 4.82 21.26 10.84
C HIS A 144 4.86 21.36 9.32
N HIS A 145 4.70 22.57 8.78
CA HIS A 145 4.90 22.84 7.35
C HIS A 145 6.38 23.09 7.01
N ASP A 146 7.29 22.76 7.92
CA ASP A 146 8.71 23.03 7.79
C ASP A 146 9.43 21.79 7.25
N LEU A 147 9.61 21.78 5.93
CA LEU A 147 10.22 20.68 5.16
C LEU A 147 11.74 20.57 5.39
N ASP A 148 12.38 21.56 6.01
CA ASP A 148 13.83 21.61 6.20
C ASP A 148 14.29 20.95 7.51
N ARG A 149 13.34 20.60 8.40
CA ARG A 149 13.65 19.97 9.69
C ARG A 149 13.87 18.46 9.53
N ARG A 150 15.10 18.00 9.81
CA ARG A 150 15.42 16.56 9.90
C ARG A 150 14.69 15.94 11.11
N SER A 151 13.54 15.32 10.86
CA SER A 151 12.80 14.57 11.88
C SER A 151 13.63 13.39 12.40
N ARG A 152 13.78 13.28 13.73
CA ARG A 152 14.35 12.09 14.39
C ARG A 152 13.31 10.95 14.37
N PRO A 153 13.68 9.71 14.02
CA PRO A 153 12.71 8.63 13.83
C PRO A 153 12.44 7.94 15.16
N VAL A 154 11.38 8.34 15.86
CA VAL A 154 10.76 7.45 16.85
C VAL A 154 9.29 7.34 16.48
N TRP A 155 8.98 6.29 15.75
CA TRP A 155 7.71 6.11 15.05
C TRP A 155 6.66 5.37 15.88
N PHE A 156 7.09 4.69 16.94
CA PHE A 156 6.24 3.75 17.64
C PHE A 156 6.02 4.11 19.09
N GLY A 157 4.73 4.30 19.42
CA GLY A 157 4.26 4.40 20.79
C GLY A 157 4.38 3.08 21.53
N ARG A 158 4.21 3.14 22.86
CA ARG A 158 4.37 2.01 23.80
C ARG A 158 3.58 0.74 23.45
N ASP A 159 2.42 0.86 22.81
CA ASP A 159 1.53 -0.27 22.46
C ASP A 159 2.12 -1.23 21.41
N GLU A 160 3.15 -0.80 20.68
CA GLU A 160 3.73 -1.60 19.60
C GLU A 160 4.83 -2.55 20.09
N VAL A 161 5.39 -2.33 21.29
CA VAL A 161 6.37 -3.24 21.92
C VAL A 161 5.72 -4.57 22.31
N ALA A 162 4.54 -4.54 22.93
CA ALA A 162 3.79 -5.75 23.27
C ALA A 162 3.43 -6.56 22.01
N ARG A 163 3.16 -5.86 20.90
CA ARG A 163 2.91 -6.48 19.59
C ARG A 163 4.19 -7.04 18.97
N ALA A 164 5.33 -6.37 19.11
CA ALA A 164 6.63 -6.87 18.69
C ALA A 164 6.95 -8.22 19.36
N GLU A 165 6.72 -8.32 20.67
CA GLU A 165 6.93 -9.56 21.43
C GLU A 165 5.95 -10.65 21.00
N TYR A 166 4.66 -10.33 20.88
CA TYR A 166 3.67 -11.26 20.33
C TYR A 166 4.06 -11.77 18.94
N MET A 167 4.56 -10.89 18.07
CA MET A 167 5.04 -11.29 16.76
C MET A 167 6.26 -12.19 16.79
N ARG A 168 7.18 -12.03 17.74
CA ARG A 168 8.29 -12.98 17.91
C ARG A 168 7.77 -14.39 18.19
N THR A 169 6.67 -14.53 18.90
CA THR A 169 6.04 -15.83 19.17
C THR A 169 5.42 -16.46 17.91
N ILE A 170 4.79 -15.65 17.05
CA ILE A 170 4.15 -16.12 15.80
C ILE A 170 5.16 -16.39 14.70
N LEU A 171 6.09 -15.46 14.50
CA LEU A 171 7.03 -15.50 13.38
C LEU A 171 8.08 -16.58 13.56
N ARG A 172 8.33 -17.06 14.80
CA ARG A 172 9.41 -17.99 15.18
C ARG A 172 10.64 -17.81 14.29
N PRO A 173 11.49 -16.78 14.51
CA PRO A 173 12.62 -16.48 13.64
C PRO A 173 13.38 -17.76 13.33
N ARG A 174 13.29 -18.22 12.08
CA ARG A 174 14.19 -19.26 11.60
C ARG A 174 15.59 -18.65 11.71
N PRO A 175 16.56 -19.28 12.38
CA PRO A 175 17.90 -18.73 12.48
C PRO A 175 18.47 -18.65 11.06
N ALA A 176 18.43 -17.47 10.45
CA ALA A 176 19.12 -17.24 9.20
C ALA A 176 20.63 -17.28 9.50
N PRO A 177 21.46 -17.88 8.63
CA PRO A 177 22.90 -17.86 8.80
C PRO A 177 23.38 -16.41 8.88
N ARG A 178 24.15 -16.12 9.93
CA ARG A 178 24.73 -14.82 10.22
C ARG A 178 25.75 -14.47 9.13
N HIS A 179 25.37 -13.60 8.19
CA HIS A 179 26.36 -12.80 7.46
C HIS A 179 26.44 -11.43 8.11
N PHE A 180 27.29 -11.36 9.14
CA PHE A 180 27.72 -10.10 9.74
C PHE A 180 28.63 -9.37 8.75
N LEU A 181 28.20 -8.23 8.24
CA LEU A 181 29.11 -7.18 7.78
C LEU A 181 29.29 -6.21 8.95
N PRO A 182 30.51 -6.02 9.48
CA PRO A 182 30.77 -5.09 10.57
C PRO A 182 30.87 -3.66 10.02
N GLY A 183 30.15 -2.69 10.60
CA GLY A 183 30.55 -1.27 10.48
C GLY A 183 29.49 -0.20 10.15
N GLY A 184 28.18 -0.49 10.16
CA GLY A 184 27.14 0.55 10.02
C GLY A 184 26.48 0.90 11.36
N PRO A 185 26.08 2.16 11.63
CA PRO A 185 25.31 2.50 12.83
C PRO A 185 24.04 1.66 12.86
N SER A 186 23.94 0.83 13.88
CA SER A 186 22.91 -0.18 14.09
C SER A 186 21.54 0.46 14.36
N VAL A 187 20.84 0.90 13.31
CA VAL A 187 19.38 0.87 13.29
C VAL A 187 19.03 -0.61 13.10
N GLY A 188 18.54 -1.23 14.17
CA GLY A 188 18.48 -2.69 14.25
C GLY A 188 17.49 -3.26 13.25
N ARG A 189 17.74 -4.48 12.74
CA ARG A 189 16.77 -5.23 11.93
C ARG A 189 15.36 -5.20 12.56
N ASN A 190 15.26 -5.25 13.89
CA ASN A 190 13.97 -5.17 14.60
C ASN A 190 13.21 -3.86 14.36
N ASP A 191 13.91 -2.74 14.13
CA ASP A 191 13.29 -1.43 13.87
C ASP A 191 12.63 -1.41 12.49
N GLU A 192 13.27 -1.99 11.47
CA GLU A 192 12.71 -2.12 10.12
C GLU A 192 11.42 -2.97 10.10
N TRP A 193 11.38 -4.03 10.91
CA TRP A 193 10.19 -4.86 11.05
C TRP A 193 9.03 -4.08 11.65
N LEU A 194 9.28 -3.39 12.77
CA LEU A 194 8.26 -2.55 13.40
C LEU A 194 7.80 -1.44 12.46
N ASP A 195 8.74 -0.83 11.72
CA ASP A 195 8.47 0.20 10.70
C ASP A 195 7.45 -0.28 9.67
N ILE A 196 7.71 -1.44 9.05
CA ILE A 196 6.84 -2.01 8.03
C ILE A 196 5.49 -2.43 8.61
N LEU A 197 5.46 -2.96 9.83
CA LEU A 197 4.21 -3.39 10.46
C LEU A 197 3.30 -2.21 10.78
N GLY A 198 3.85 -1.20 11.44
CA GLY A 198 3.11 0.02 11.74
C GLY A 198 2.61 0.69 10.46
N LEU A 199 3.45 0.74 9.43
CA LEU A 199 3.08 1.25 8.12
C LEU A 199 1.93 0.45 7.48
N TYR A 200 2.05 -0.88 7.38
CA TYR A 200 1.02 -1.71 6.73
C TYR A 200 -0.30 -1.69 7.50
N ARG A 201 -0.25 -1.62 8.83
CA ARG A 201 -1.44 -1.48 9.66
C ARG A 201 -2.11 -0.13 9.47
N PHE A 202 -1.32 0.94 9.46
CA PHE A 202 -1.81 2.27 9.16
C PHE A 202 -2.47 2.28 7.79
N LEU A 203 -1.75 1.88 6.75
CA LEU A 203 -2.23 1.88 5.37
C LEU A 203 -3.47 1.00 5.20
N GLY A 204 -3.45 -0.22 5.73
CA GLY A 204 -4.58 -1.15 5.68
C GLY A 204 -5.82 -0.58 6.37
N GLY A 205 -5.69 -0.06 7.60
CA GLY A 205 -6.79 0.57 8.33
C GLY A 205 -7.27 1.87 7.67
N PHE A 206 -6.33 2.62 7.09
CA PHE A 206 -6.60 3.85 6.37
C PHE A 206 -7.43 3.61 5.11
N VAL A 207 -7.24 2.49 4.40
CA VAL A 207 -8.02 2.17 3.19
C VAL A 207 -9.22 1.24 3.43
N ALA A 208 -9.28 0.55 4.58
CA ALA A 208 -10.29 -0.48 4.87
C ALA A 208 -11.74 0.01 4.70
N GLY A 209 -12.00 1.30 4.98
CA GLY A 209 -13.31 1.92 4.83
C GLY A 209 -13.53 2.68 3.53
N SER A 210 -12.61 2.60 2.57
CA SER A 210 -12.72 3.36 1.32
C SER A 210 -13.89 2.87 0.47
N PRO A 211 -14.75 3.77 -0.06
CA PRO A 211 -15.90 3.38 -0.89
C PRO A 211 -15.57 2.69 -2.21
N GLY A 212 -14.35 2.85 -2.72
CA GLY A 212 -13.93 2.29 -4.00
C GLY A 212 -12.50 2.67 -4.33
N ARG A 213 -12.03 2.24 -5.51
CA ARG A 213 -10.65 2.43 -5.99
C ARG A 213 -10.28 3.91 -6.04
N GLY A 214 -11.14 4.73 -6.64
CA GLY A 214 -10.87 6.17 -6.79
C GLY A 214 -10.69 6.87 -5.44
N HIS A 215 -11.53 6.53 -4.45
CA HIS A 215 -11.39 7.04 -3.10
C HIS A 215 -10.10 6.59 -2.43
N THR A 216 -9.76 5.30 -2.56
CA THR A 216 -8.52 4.76 -1.99
C THR A 216 -7.29 5.48 -2.53
N ILE A 217 -7.19 5.66 -3.85
CA ILE A 217 -6.05 6.34 -4.46
C ILE A 217 -5.96 7.79 -3.99
N VAL A 218 -7.06 8.54 -4.02
CA VAL A 218 -7.08 9.95 -3.58
C VAL A 218 -6.66 10.07 -2.11
N ARG A 219 -7.16 9.19 -1.23
CA ARG A 219 -6.76 9.15 0.18
C ARG A 219 -5.26 8.86 0.32
N LEU A 220 -4.75 7.88 -0.43
CA LEU A 220 -3.33 7.51 -0.41
C LEU A 220 -2.44 8.65 -0.93
N ARG A 221 -2.86 9.39 -1.94
CA ARG A 221 -2.16 10.61 -2.39
C ARG A 221 -2.16 11.69 -1.31
N GLY A 222 -3.27 11.89 -0.61
CA GLY A 222 -3.34 12.76 0.57
C GLY A 222 -2.40 12.30 1.69
N ALA A 223 -2.32 11.00 1.94
CA ALA A 223 -1.37 10.42 2.89
C ALA A 223 0.08 10.68 2.47
N GLN A 224 0.46 10.44 1.22
CA GLN A 224 1.81 10.76 0.72
C GLN A 224 2.18 12.23 0.96
N ALA A 225 1.23 13.15 0.74
CA ALA A 225 1.46 14.56 1.03
C ALA A 225 1.66 14.85 2.53
N ALA A 226 0.91 14.19 3.41
CA ALA A 226 1.13 14.30 4.85
C ALA A 226 2.50 13.76 5.28
N PHE A 227 2.93 12.58 4.77
CA PHE A 227 4.29 12.09 5.04
C PHE A 227 5.35 13.11 4.62
N LEU A 228 5.19 13.73 3.44
CA LEU A 228 6.10 14.76 2.96
C LEU A 228 6.14 15.99 3.88
N LEU A 229 4.99 16.45 4.39
CA LEU A 229 4.93 17.54 5.38
C LEU A 229 5.71 17.22 6.66
N HIS A 230 5.84 15.94 7.01
CA HIS A 230 6.61 15.50 8.18
C HIS A 230 8.08 15.14 7.86
N GLY A 231 8.56 15.46 6.65
CA GLY A 231 9.93 15.22 6.21
C GLY A 231 10.21 13.77 5.78
N MET A 232 9.17 13.05 5.35
CA MET A 232 9.20 11.60 5.12
C MET A 232 8.59 11.28 3.75
N ARG A 233 9.07 10.24 3.07
CA ARG A 233 8.51 9.86 1.77
C ARG A 233 7.83 8.50 1.88
N LEU A 234 6.50 8.51 1.80
CA LEU A 234 5.70 7.31 1.59
C LEU A 234 5.83 6.90 0.12
N ASP A 235 6.58 5.82 -0.12
CA ASP A 235 6.70 5.23 -1.44
C ASP A 235 5.49 4.32 -1.70
N LEU A 236 4.81 4.55 -2.81
CA LEU A 236 3.69 3.74 -3.27
C LEU A 236 4.03 3.21 -4.66
N PRO A 237 3.42 2.08 -5.10
CA PRO A 237 3.60 1.59 -6.46
C PRO A 237 3.41 2.69 -7.50
N PRO A 238 4.30 2.82 -8.50
CA PRO A 238 4.13 3.81 -9.57
C PRO A 238 2.86 3.54 -10.37
N ASP A 239 2.44 2.28 -10.44
CA ASP A 239 1.23 1.78 -11.07
C ASP A 239 0.08 1.56 -10.06
N LEU A 240 -0.03 2.40 -9.02
CA LEU A 240 -1.04 2.27 -7.97
C LEU A 240 -2.46 2.12 -8.54
N ASN A 241 -2.79 2.85 -9.61
CA ASN A 241 -4.11 2.82 -10.24
C ASN A 241 -4.45 1.47 -10.90
N TYR A 242 -3.45 0.61 -11.13
CA TYR A 242 -3.61 -0.73 -11.70
C TYR A 242 -3.26 -1.84 -10.70
N SER A 243 -2.87 -1.45 -9.48
CA SER A 243 -2.50 -2.39 -8.44
C SER A 243 -3.71 -3.11 -7.84
N VAL A 244 -3.44 -4.20 -7.13
CA VAL A 244 -4.45 -5.03 -6.45
C VAL A 244 -4.28 -4.92 -4.93
N GLY A 245 -5.32 -5.25 -4.17
CA GLY A 245 -5.28 -5.18 -2.70
C GLY A 245 -6.48 -4.48 -2.08
N SER A 246 -6.44 -4.40 -0.75
CA SER A 246 -7.44 -3.70 0.05
C SER A 246 -7.69 -2.28 -0.47
N GLY A 247 -8.95 -1.95 -0.67
CA GLY A 247 -9.41 -0.66 -1.19
C GLY A 247 -9.26 -0.47 -2.71
N LEU A 248 -8.56 -1.35 -3.44
CA LEU A 248 -8.36 -1.24 -4.90
C LEU A 248 -9.11 -2.30 -5.72
N THR A 249 -9.13 -3.54 -5.22
CA THR A 249 -9.83 -4.68 -5.86
C THR A 249 -10.75 -5.43 -4.90
N THR A 250 -10.76 -5.04 -3.62
CA THR A 250 -11.62 -5.61 -2.59
C THR A 250 -12.96 -4.88 -2.54
N VAL A 251 -13.96 -5.53 -1.94
CA VAL A 251 -15.27 -4.91 -1.72
C VAL A 251 -15.24 -4.07 -0.46
N ARG A 252 -15.98 -2.95 -0.44
CA ARG A 252 -16.24 -2.21 0.81
C ARG A 252 -16.91 -3.15 1.81
N PHE A 253 -16.29 -3.35 2.96
CA PHE A 253 -16.84 -4.18 4.02
C PHE A 253 -17.48 -3.29 5.10
N ASP A 254 -18.81 -3.25 5.14
CA ASP A 254 -19.56 -2.44 6.10
C ASP A 254 -20.43 -3.29 7.03
N ARG A 255 -21.09 -2.62 7.97
CA ARG A 255 -21.93 -3.26 8.99
C ARG A 255 -23.08 -4.06 8.37
N GLY A 256 -23.71 -3.55 7.31
CA GLY A 256 -24.78 -4.27 6.62
C GLY A 256 -24.29 -5.58 6.00
N THR A 257 -23.11 -5.56 5.36
CA THR A 257 -22.46 -6.77 4.85
C THR A 257 -22.14 -7.76 5.97
N ALA A 258 -21.64 -7.27 7.11
CA ALA A 258 -21.32 -8.09 8.27
C ALA A 258 -22.56 -8.77 8.87
N GLU A 259 -23.65 -8.02 9.05
CA GLU A 259 -24.93 -8.52 9.55
C GLU A 259 -25.54 -9.57 8.60
N GLN A 260 -25.49 -9.32 7.29
CA GLN A 260 -25.93 -10.26 6.27
C GLN A 260 -25.15 -11.58 6.32
N ILE A 261 -23.83 -11.52 6.49
CA ILE A 261 -22.98 -12.70 6.62
C ILE A 261 -23.30 -13.44 7.93
N ARG A 262 -23.39 -12.72 9.05
CA ARG A 262 -23.72 -13.30 10.36
C ARG A 262 -25.04 -14.07 10.33
N ALA A 263 -26.07 -13.49 9.71
CA ALA A 263 -27.40 -14.08 9.64
C ALA A 263 -27.48 -15.33 8.75
N ARG A 264 -26.62 -15.46 7.74
CA ARG A 264 -26.79 -16.46 6.66
C ARG A 264 -25.67 -17.50 6.54
N ALA A 265 -24.49 -17.28 7.12
CA ALA A 265 -23.37 -18.21 7.00
C ALA A 265 -23.61 -19.53 7.75
N GLY A 266 -24.36 -19.49 8.86
CA GLY A 266 -24.71 -20.65 9.69
C GLY A 266 -23.57 -21.25 10.53
N ASN A 267 -22.32 -20.83 10.29
CA ASN A 267 -21.14 -21.24 11.06
C ASN A 267 -20.17 -20.05 11.20
N PRO A 268 -19.68 -19.74 12.42
CA PRO A 268 -18.73 -18.63 12.65
C PRO A 268 -17.44 -18.73 11.83
N VAL A 269 -16.90 -19.94 11.60
CA VAL A 269 -15.70 -20.16 10.79
C VAL A 269 -15.96 -19.82 9.32
N ASP A 270 -17.13 -20.20 8.80
CA ASP A 270 -17.55 -19.88 7.42
C ASP A 270 -17.76 -18.37 7.26
N ALA A 271 -18.39 -17.73 8.25
CA ALA A 271 -18.63 -16.29 8.29
C ALA A 271 -17.32 -15.49 8.29
N ALA A 272 -16.38 -15.86 9.17
CA ALA A 272 -15.10 -15.20 9.31
C ALA A 272 -14.18 -15.40 8.09
N ALA A 273 -14.17 -16.60 7.50
CA ALA A 273 -13.42 -16.87 6.28
C ALA A 273 -13.96 -16.04 5.09
N LEU A 274 -15.30 -15.94 4.97
CA LEU A 274 -15.94 -15.11 3.96
C LEU A 274 -15.65 -13.62 4.19
N ALA A 275 -15.78 -13.12 5.42
CA ALA A 275 -15.43 -11.74 5.72
C ALA A 275 -13.98 -11.43 5.33
N THR A 276 -13.06 -12.32 5.72
CA THR A 276 -11.63 -12.17 5.43
C THR A 276 -11.34 -12.10 3.94
N VAL A 277 -11.92 -12.97 3.12
CA VAL A 277 -11.69 -12.90 1.66
C VAL A 277 -12.25 -11.62 1.04
N LEU A 278 -13.34 -11.05 1.57
CA LEU A 278 -13.97 -9.85 1.03
C LEU A 278 -13.10 -8.59 1.24
N PHE A 279 -12.49 -8.42 2.42
CA PHE A 279 -11.66 -7.23 2.71
C PHE A 279 -10.17 -7.37 2.35
N THR A 280 -9.70 -8.60 2.10
CA THR A 280 -8.30 -8.85 1.69
C THR A 280 -8.17 -9.16 0.20
N GLY A 281 -9.15 -9.83 -0.41
CA GLY A 281 -9.01 -10.45 -1.73
C GLY A 281 -7.96 -11.56 -1.78
N ALA A 282 -7.61 -12.15 -0.63
CA ALA A 282 -6.59 -13.19 -0.54
C ALA A 282 -6.97 -14.45 -1.32
N THR A 283 -5.97 -15.13 -1.89
CA THR A 283 -6.21 -16.42 -2.54
C THR A 283 -6.64 -17.49 -1.54
N MET A 284 -7.29 -18.55 -2.03
CA MET A 284 -7.71 -19.69 -1.20
C MET A 284 -6.53 -20.35 -0.49
N VAL A 285 -5.34 -20.36 -1.12
CA VAL A 285 -4.11 -20.93 -0.55
C VAL A 285 -3.63 -20.09 0.63
N GLU A 286 -3.60 -18.76 0.47
CA GLU A 286 -3.19 -17.85 1.55
C GLU A 286 -4.19 -17.87 2.70
N LEU A 287 -5.49 -17.89 2.40
CA LEU A 287 -6.54 -18.01 3.39
C LEU A 287 -6.44 -19.33 4.17
N ALA A 288 -6.11 -20.45 3.50
CA ALA A 288 -5.90 -21.75 4.16
C ALA A 288 -4.63 -21.77 5.03
N ALA A 289 -3.66 -20.90 4.74
CA ALA A 289 -2.39 -20.86 5.45
C ALA A 289 -2.45 -20.11 6.79
N VAL A 290 -3.49 -19.30 7.03
CA VAL A 290 -3.62 -18.44 8.22
C VAL A 290 -3.61 -19.28 9.50
N PRO A 291 -2.59 -19.17 10.36
CA PRO A 291 -2.58 -19.86 11.64
C PRO A 291 -3.59 -19.24 12.60
N GLN A 292 -4.14 -20.03 13.53
CA GLN A 292 -5.09 -19.49 14.53
C GLN A 292 -4.46 -18.38 15.37
N LEU A 293 -3.17 -18.54 15.72
CA LEU A 293 -2.37 -17.52 16.42
C LEU A 293 -2.11 -16.26 15.58
N ALA A 294 -2.55 -16.15 14.33
CA ALA A 294 -2.40 -14.90 13.56
C ALA A 294 -3.38 -13.80 14.01
N LEU A 295 -4.47 -14.19 14.68
CA LEU A 295 -5.58 -13.31 14.97
C LEU A 295 -5.26 -12.38 16.14
N ASN A 296 -5.21 -11.09 15.84
CA ASN A 296 -5.26 -10.00 16.80
C ASN A 296 -6.62 -9.31 16.76
N HIS A 297 -6.87 -8.42 17.73
CA HIS A 297 -8.12 -7.66 17.83
C HIS A 297 -8.51 -6.92 16.53
N ASP A 298 -7.54 -6.35 15.80
CA ASP A 298 -7.76 -5.48 14.64
C ASP A 298 -6.98 -5.91 13.38
N SER A 299 -6.28 -7.04 13.42
CA SER A 299 -5.44 -7.49 12.31
C SER A 299 -5.14 -8.99 12.34
N LEU A 300 -4.91 -9.57 11.16
CA LEU A 300 -4.29 -10.88 10.99
C LEU A 300 -2.83 -10.67 10.62
N ILE A 301 -1.90 -11.19 11.43
CA ILE A 301 -0.45 -11.07 11.21
C ILE A 301 0.18 -12.45 11.17
N PHE A 302 0.78 -12.83 10.04
CA PHE A 302 1.38 -14.15 9.89
C PHE A 302 2.42 -14.22 8.77
N THR A 303 3.07 -15.38 8.70
CA THR A 303 4.02 -15.72 7.64
C THR A 303 3.27 -16.48 6.56
N GLY A 304 3.33 -15.97 5.33
CA GLY A 304 2.64 -16.59 4.21
C GLY A 304 3.13 -18.02 3.93
N PRO A 305 2.45 -18.75 3.03
CA PRO A 305 2.79 -20.14 2.70
C PRO A 305 4.20 -20.31 2.11
N ILE A 306 4.82 -19.24 1.61
CA ILE A 306 6.16 -19.24 0.99
C ILE A 306 7.27 -18.94 2.02
N GLY A 307 6.91 -18.69 3.28
CA GLY A 307 7.83 -18.19 4.30
C GLY A 307 8.13 -16.70 4.13
N TYR A 308 9.09 -16.18 4.89
CA TYR A 308 9.48 -14.77 4.89
C TYR A 308 11.01 -14.64 4.88
N SER A 309 11.54 -13.73 4.07
CA SER A 309 12.97 -13.41 4.03
C SER A 309 13.24 -11.96 4.47
N ARG A 310 12.28 -11.07 4.21
CA ARG A 310 12.31 -9.63 4.53
C ARG A 310 11.10 -9.25 5.37
N ALA A 311 11.19 -8.11 6.07
CA ALA A 311 10.06 -7.55 6.81
C ALA A 311 8.83 -7.32 5.93
N ALA A 312 9.05 -6.94 4.66
CA ALA A 312 7.99 -6.76 3.67
C ALA A 312 7.23 -8.06 3.32
N ASP A 313 7.74 -9.24 3.64
CA ASP A 313 7.09 -10.52 3.34
C ASP A 313 6.01 -10.90 4.37
N VAL A 314 5.87 -10.14 5.46
CA VAL A 314 4.82 -10.38 6.46
C VAL A 314 3.46 -10.06 5.88
N TYR A 315 2.51 -10.94 6.18
CA TYR A 315 1.12 -10.74 5.84
C TYR A 315 0.50 -9.92 6.95
N VAL A 316 0.03 -8.72 6.63
CA VAL A 316 -0.65 -7.82 7.55
C VAL A 316 -1.99 -7.47 6.95
N TRP A 317 -3.02 -8.19 7.37
CA TRP A 317 -4.40 -7.94 6.92
C TRP A 317 -5.14 -7.20 8.03
N VAL A 318 -5.40 -5.92 7.83
CA VAL A 318 -6.16 -5.12 8.80
C VAL A 318 -7.63 -5.50 8.72
N ILE A 319 -8.23 -5.80 9.86
CA ILE A 319 -9.63 -6.19 9.97
C ILE A 319 -10.47 -4.90 10.03
N PRO A 320 -11.36 -4.64 9.05
CA PRO A 320 -12.26 -3.49 9.12
C PRO A 320 -13.11 -3.56 10.39
N PRO A 321 -13.45 -2.42 11.04
CA PRO A 321 -14.25 -2.43 12.28
C PRO A 321 -15.55 -3.25 12.17
N ALA A 322 -16.23 -3.19 11.03
CA ALA A 322 -17.45 -3.97 10.79
C ALA A 322 -17.23 -5.50 10.75
N ALA A 323 -16.01 -5.97 10.48
CA ALA A 323 -15.66 -7.39 10.43
C ALA A 323 -15.16 -7.92 11.78
N GLN A 324 -14.77 -7.05 12.72
CA GLN A 324 -14.13 -7.47 13.98
C GLN A 324 -15.01 -8.43 14.77
N ASP A 325 -16.30 -8.14 14.88
CA ASP A 325 -17.23 -8.99 15.63
C ASP A 325 -17.34 -10.41 15.03
N LEU A 326 -17.25 -10.56 13.70
CA LEU A 326 -17.30 -11.88 13.04
C LEU A 326 -16.04 -12.71 13.37
N LEU A 327 -14.89 -12.05 13.45
CA LEU A 327 -13.62 -12.70 13.81
C LEU A 327 -13.56 -12.97 15.32
N HIS A 328 -14.21 -12.14 16.13
CA HIS A 328 -14.39 -12.39 17.55
C HIS A 328 -15.32 -13.60 17.81
N ASP A 329 -16.43 -13.71 17.09
CA ASP A 329 -17.34 -14.87 17.16
C ASP A 329 -16.60 -16.18 16.81
N LEU A 330 -15.66 -16.13 15.86
CA LEU A 330 -14.76 -17.25 15.54
C LEU A 330 -13.85 -17.61 16.71
N GLN A 331 -13.28 -16.64 17.41
CA GLN A 331 -12.42 -16.90 18.56
C GLN A 331 -13.21 -17.60 19.68
N ILE A 332 -14.40 -17.10 20.01
CA ILE A 332 -15.31 -17.74 20.99
C ILE A 332 -15.61 -19.18 20.58
N TYR A 333 -15.88 -19.42 19.29
CA TYR A 333 -16.17 -20.75 18.75
C TYR A 333 -14.99 -21.74 18.90
N TYR A 334 -13.75 -21.24 18.88
CA TYR A 334 -12.57 -22.06 19.11
C TYR A 334 -12.28 -22.27 20.59
N ASP A 335 -12.41 -21.24 21.42
CA ASP A 335 -12.18 -21.34 22.86
C ASP A 335 -13.15 -22.34 23.52
N SER A 336 -14.33 -22.54 22.92
CA SER A 336 -15.31 -23.53 23.36
C SER A 336 -15.00 -24.98 22.91
N ARG A 337 -13.89 -25.24 22.21
CA ARG A 337 -13.54 -26.58 21.68
C ARG A 337 -12.17 -27.04 22.15
N ALA A 338 -12.09 -28.29 22.59
CA ALA A 338 -10.84 -28.91 23.04
C ALA A 338 -9.84 -29.17 21.89
N ASP A 339 -10.34 -29.37 20.65
CA ASP A 339 -9.53 -29.58 19.44
C ASP A 339 -9.64 -28.36 18.51
N SER A 340 -8.96 -27.27 18.86
CA SER A 340 -8.77 -26.15 17.94
C SER A 340 -7.60 -26.45 17.01
N GLY A 341 -7.90 -26.65 15.72
CA GLY A 341 -6.90 -26.95 14.70
C GLY A 341 -5.87 -25.82 14.50
N SER A 342 -4.70 -26.14 13.93
CA SER A 342 -3.60 -25.17 13.78
C SER A 342 -3.88 -23.99 12.83
N LYS A 343 -4.97 -24.06 12.04
CA LYS A 343 -5.37 -23.07 11.04
C LYS A 343 -6.69 -22.40 11.39
N LEU A 344 -6.73 -21.09 11.22
CA LEU A 344 -7.85 -20.22 11.62
C LEU A 344 -9.15 -20.49 10.87
N PHE A 345 -9.07 -20.93 9.60
CA PHE A 345 -10.24 -21.16 8.75
C PHE A 345 -10.41 -22.64 8.38
N THR A 346 -9.99 -23.53 9.29
CA THR A 346 -10.03 -24.98 9.06
C THR A 346 -11.43 -25.42 8.65
N GLY A 347 -11.53 -26.08 7.48
CA GLY A 347 -12.77 -26.63 6.96
C GLY A 347 -13.71 -25.63 6.28
N ALA A 348 -13.53 -24.31 6.44
CA ALA A 348 -14.43 -23.30 5.87
C ALA A 348 -14.22 -23.05 4.36
N ILE A 349 -13.00 -23.27 3.87
CA ILE A 349 -12.65 -23.04 2.46
C ILE A 349 -13.20 -24.17 1.58
N GLY A 350 -13.04 -25.42 2.04
CA GLY A 350 -13.36 -26.64 1.28
C GLY A 350 -12.44 -26.87 0.08
N SER A 351 -12.53 -28.04 -0.55
CA SER A 351 -11.70 -28.40 -1.72
C SER A 351 -11.90 -27.38 -2.84
N GLY A 352 -10.82 -26.73 -3.28
CA GLY A 352 -10.85 -25.72 -4.34
C GLY A 352 -11.72 -24.50 -4.04
N GLY A 353 -11.95 -24.18 -2.75
CA GLY A 353 -12.80 -23.04 -2.37
C GLY A 353 -14.30 -23.25 -2.58
N ARG A 354 -14.77 -24.49 -2.78
CA ARG A 354 -16.19 -24.79 -3.05
C ARG A 354 -17.09 -24.39 -1.89
N ARG A 355 -16.68 -24.66 -0.65
CA ARG A 355 -17.49 -24.33 0.53
C ARG A 355 -17.56 -22.82 0.72
N LEU A 356 -16.44 -22.10 0.57
CA LEU A 356 -16.42 -20.64 0.64
C LEU A 356 -17.35 -20.00 -0.38
N ARG A 357 -17.32 -20.48 -1.63
CA ARG A 357 -18.24 -20.03 -2.69
C ARG A 357 -19.71 -20.35 -2.36
N GLY A 358 -19.99 -21.53 -1.81
CA GLY A 358 -21.32 -21.88 -1.32
C GLY A 358 -21.81 -20.94 -0.22
N THR A 359 -20.95 -20.59 0.74
CA THR A 359 -21.26 -19.61 1.79
C THR A 359 -21.47 -18.22 1.21
N ALA A 360 -20.65 -17.77 0.26
CA ALA A 360 -20.84 -16.50 -0.42
C ALA A 360 -22.20 -16.42 -1.14
N ASN A 361 -22.58 -17.48 -1.88
CA ASN A 361 -23.86 -17.58 -2.55
C ASN A 361 -25.04 -17.55 -1.56
N ARG A 362 -24.96 -18.29 -0.45
CA ARG A 362 -25.99 -18.27 0.61
C ARG A 362 -26.12 -16.90 1.24
N CYS A 363 -25.00 -16.23 1.49
CA CYS A 363 -25.00 -14.88 2.04
C CYS A 363 -25.52 -13.88 1.02
N GLY A 364 -25.38 -14.13 -0.28
CA GLY A 364 -25.74 -13.19 -1.35
C GLY A 364 -24.66 -12.13 -1.57
N VAL A 365 -23.38 -12.50 -1.39
CA VAL A 365 -22.22 -11.62 -1.57
C VAL A 365 -21.31 -12.16 -2.67
N ALA A 366 -20.75 -11.25 -3.47
CA ALA A 366 -19.79 -11.62 -4.52
C ALA A 366 -18.37 -11.66 -3.95
N ILE A 367 -17.65 -12.75 -4.21
CA ILE A 367 -16.22 -12.83 -3.90
C ILE A 367 -15.46 -11.94 -4.89
N PRO A 368 -14.58 -11.03 -4.43
CA PRO A 368 -13.80 -10.17 -5.31
C PRO A 368 -12.79 -10.97 -6.13
N GLN A 369 -12.12 -10.28 -7.06
CA GLN A 369 -10.98 -10.87 -7.75
C GLN A 369 -9.86 -11.19 -6.73
N LEU A 370 -9.47 -12.45 -6.70
CA LEU A 370 -8.44 -12.94 -5.80
C LEU A 370 -7.05 -12.57 -6.33
N HIS A 371 -6.15 -12.26 -5.42
CA HIS A 371 -4.77 -11.92 -5.76
C HIS A 371 -3.83 -12.38 -4.65
N HIS A 372 -2.59 -12.67 -5.03
CA HIS A 372 -1.56 -12.98 -4.05
C HIS A 372 -1.15 -11.72 -3.28
N TRP A 373 -0.85 -11.87 -1.99
CA TRP A 373 -0.26 -10.83 -1.15
C TRP A 373 0.99 -10.23 -1.77
N ASN A 374 1.77 -11.05 -2.47
CA ASN A 374 2.99 -10.66 -3.17
C ASN A 374 2.74 -9.52 -4.18
N HIS A 375 1.52 -9.46 -4.72
CA HIS A 375 1.05 -8.45 -5.67
C HIS A 375 0.24 -7.32 -5.00
N SER A 376 -0.08 -7.44 -3.72
CA SER A 376 -0.78 -6.39 -2.97
C SER A 376 0.04 -5.10 -2.99
N TRP A 377 -0.63 -3.98 -3.26
CA TRP A 377 0.00 -2.66 -3.27
C TRP A 377 0.63 -2.31 -1.92
N ILE A 378 0.04 -2.80 -0.81
CA ILE A 378 0.53 -2.55 0.55
C ILE A 378 1.94 -3.13 0.71
N ARG A 379 2.19 -4.34 0.18
CA ARG A 379 3.52 -4.98 0.25
C ARG A 379 4.60 -4.20 -0.49
N ARG A 380 4.20 -3.48 -1.53
CA ARG A 380 5.09 -2.64 -2.34
C ARG A 380 5.19 -1.21 -1.80
N ALA A 381 4.47 -0.88 -0.73
CA ALA A 381 4.61 0.39 -0.06
C ALA A 381 5.85 0.38 0.83
N GLY A 382 6.55 1.50 0.85
CA GLY A 382 7.77 1.67 1.63
C GLY A 382 7.84 3.04 2.26
N LEU A 383 8.79 3.20 3.18
CA LEU A 383 9.07 4.48 3.80
C LEU A 383 10.54 4.82 3.56
N LEU A 384 10.79 5.86 2.76
CA LEU A 384 12.13 6.40 2.55
C LEU A 384 12.40 7.55 3.52
N ARG A 385 13.57 7.51 4.16
CA ARG A 385 14.02 8.50 5.15
C ARG A 385 15.02 9.47 4.51
N GLY A 386 15.10 10.69 5.04
CA GLY A 386 15.71 11.88 4.41
C GLY A 386 17.12 11.81 3.80
N ILE A 387 17.89 10.72 3.93
CA ILE A 387 19.20 10.52 3.27
C ILE A 387 19.09 9.55 2.07
N GLU A 388 18.06 8.71 2.05
CA GLU A 388 17.78 7.71 1.01
C GLU A 388 16.77 8.20 -0.05
N SER A 389 16.32 9.46 0.04
CA SER A 389 15.46 10.04 -0.99
C SER A 389 16.33 10.48 -2.16
N PRO A 390 16.25 9.83 -3.34
CA PRO A 390 16.91 10.36 -4.52
C PRO A 390 16.17 11.64 -4.92
N GLU A 391 16.89 12.75 -4.85
CA GLU A 391 16.51 14.12 -5.21
C GLU A 391 15.43 14.80 -4.35
N TYR A 392 15.74 16.04 -3.97
CA TYR A 392 14.80 17.03 -3.46
C TYR A 392 13.69 17.22 -4.49
N VAL A 393 12.47 16.77 -4.20
CA VAL A 393 11.29 17.23 -4.93
C VAL A 393 11.28 18.76 -4.79
N ARG A 394 11.42 19.50 -5.89
CA ARG A 394 11.33 20.97 -5.84
C ARG A 394 9.94 21.34 -5.33
N ASN A 395 9.92 21.87 -4.11
CA ASN A 395 8.75 22.13 -3.27
C ASN A 395 7.72 23.09 -3.88
N SER A 396 7.98 23.69 -5.05
CA SER A 396 7.07 24.63 -5.70
C SER A 396 5.73 24.00 -6.09
N ASP A 397 5.70 22.74 -6.55
CA ASP A 397 4.46 22.10 -7.02
C ASP A 397 3.60 21.60 -5.85
N LEU A 398 4.23 21.14 -4.76
CA LEU A 398 3.55 20.82 -3.49
C LEU A 398 2.97 22.08 -2.82
N LEU A 399 3.68 23.21 -2.89
CA LEU A 399 3.19 24.49 -2.38
C LEU A 399 2.04 25.05 -3.21
N PHE A 400 2.03 24.87 -4.54
CA PHE A 400 0.86 25.16 -5.38
C PHE A 400 -0.33 24.27 -4.99
N GLY A 401 -0.07 22.98 -4.75
CA GLY A 401 -1.03 22.05 -4.18
C GLY A 401 -1.59 22.56 -2.86
N LEU A 402 -0.78 22.92 -1.87
CA LEU A 402 -1.21 23.32 -0.52
C LEU A 402 -1.84 24.72 -0.45
N ARG A 403 -1.50 25.64 -1.35
CA ARG A 403 -2.07 27.01 -1.40
C ARG A 403 -3.49 27.08 -1.95
N LEU A 404 -4.06 25.98 -2.44
CA LEU A 404 -5.48 25.89 -2.81
C LEU A 404 -6.41 25.63 -1.61
N ILE A 405 -5.88 25.65 -0.38
CA ILE A 405 -6.72 25.71 0.84
C ILE A 405 -7.20 27.18 0.97
N PRO A 406 -8.51 27.47 1.01
CA PRO A 406 -8.95 28.77 1.46
C PRO A 406 -8.57 28.88 2.93
N SER A 407 -7.63 29.77 3.26
CA SER A 407 -7.35 30.12 4.65
C SER A 407 -8.69 30.46 5.32
N PRO A 408 -9.05 29.84 6.46
CA PRO A 408 -10.09 30.40 7.30
C PRO A 408 -9.55 31.74 7.79
N GLY A 409 -10.03 32.83 7.20
CA GLY A 409 -9.73 34.18 7.69
C GLY A 409 -10.15 34.30 9.15
N PRO A 410 -9.49 35.15 9.95
CA PRO A 410 -9.88 35.35 11.33
C PRO A 410 -11.35 35.79 11.39
N VAL A 411 -12.11 35.14 12.27
CA VAL A 411 -13.46 35.58 12.64
C VAL A 411 -13.31 37.02 13.14
N ARG A 412 -13.91 37.97 12.43
CA ARG A 412 -14.10 39.32 12.95
C ARG A 412 -15.13 39.22 14.06
N GLU A 413 -14.65 39.24 15.30
CA GLU A 413 -15.50 39.55 16.45
C GLU A 413 -16.00 40.98 16.29
N GLY A 414 -17.32 41.14 16.37
CA GLY A 414 -18.00 42.43 16.45
C GLY A 414 -18.24 42.84 17.89
#